data_AF-A0A2J8KM48-F1
#
_entry.id   AF-A0A2J8KM48-F1
#
_cell.length_a   1.000
_cell.length_b   1.000
_cell.length_c   1.000
_cell.angle_alpha   90.00
_cell.angle_beta   90.00
_cell.angle_gamma   90.00
#
_symmetry.space_group_name_H-M   'P 1'
#
loop_
_entity.id
_entity.type
_entity.pdbx_description
1 polymer ?
#
loop_
_entity_poly.entity_id
_entity_poly.type
_entity_poly.pdbx_seq_one_letter_code
_entity_poly.pdbx_strand_id
1 'polypeptide(L)'
;MRTKQTMHGILERSKFCKDMTVKYDSRLRERKYGVVEGKALSELRAMAKAAREECPVFTPPGGETLDQVKMRGIDFFEFLCQLILKEADQKEQFSQGSPSNCLETSLAEIFPLGKNHSSKVNSDSGIPGLAASVLVVSHGAYMRSLFDYFLTDLKCSLPAALSRSELMSVTPNTGISLFIINFEEGREVKPMVQCICMNLQDHLNGLTETR
;
A
#
# COMPACT_ATOMS: atom_id res chain seq x y z
N MET A 1 -14.26 -11.55 -0.82
CA MET A 1 -13.85 -12.66 -1.70
C MET A 1 -12.75 -12.26 -2.68
N ARG A 2 -12.95 -11.25 -3.54
CA ARG A 2 -11.95 -10.85 -4.56
C ARG A 2 -10.51 -10.68 -4.04
N THR A 3 -10.31 -9.92 -2.95
CA THR A 3 -8.98 -9.72 -2.34
C THR A 3 -8.38 -11.00 -1.77
N LYS A 4 -9.21 -11.88 -1.19
CA LYS A 4 -8.76 -13.20 -0.69
C LYS A 4 -8.29 -14.10 -1.84
N GLN A 5 -9.01 -14.10 -2.97
CA GLN A 5 -8.61 -14.85 -4.17
C GLN A 5 -7.34 -14.29 -4.79
N THR A 6 -7.21 -12.95 -4.89
CA THR A 6 -5.98 -12.30 -5.36
C THR A 6 -4.79 -12.65 -4.46
N MET A 7 -4.94 -12.57 -3.14
CA MET A 7 -3.88 -12.97 -2.20
C MET A 7 -3.48 -14.44 -2.38
N HIS A 8 -4.46 -15.34 -2.49
CA HIS A 8 -4.20 -16.75 -2.73
C HIS A 8 -3.40 -16.97 -4.04
N GLY A 9 -3.80 -16.32 -5.13
CA GLY A 9 -3.12 -16.41 -6.42
C GLY A 9 -1.68 -15.89 -6.41
N ILE A 10 -1.38 -14.89 -5.56
CA ILE A 10 -0.02 -14.38 -5.36
C ILE A 10 0.81 -15.40 -4.56
N LEU A 11 0.29 -15.84 -3.40
CA LEU A 11 1.06 -16.71 -2.50
C LEU A 11 1.29 -18.10 -3.09
N GLU A 12 0.32 -18.68 -3.81
CA GLU A 12 0.46 -20.01 -4.38
C GLU A 12 1.63 -20.11 -5.39
N ARG A 13 2.02 -18.98 -6.00
CA ARG A 13 3.13 -18.85 -6.95
C ARG A 13 4.42 -18.31 -6.31
N SER A 14 4.39 -17.98 -5.02
CA SER A 14 5.56 -17.48 -4.32
C SER A 14 6.57 -18.60 -4.06
N LYS A 15 7.86 -18.33 -4.33
CA LYS A 15 8.96 -19.26 -4.01
C LYS A 15 9.20 -19.39 -2.50
N PHE A 16 8.89 -18.34 -1.72
CA PHE A 16 9.25 -18.25 -0.31
C PHE A 16 8.04 -18.15 0.62
N CYS A 17 6.91 -17.64 0.14
CA CYS A 17 5.77 -17.27 0.99
C CYS A 17 4.51 -18.13 0.72
N LYS A 18 4.66 -19.31 0.10
CA LYS A 18 3.53 -20.17 -0.27
C LYS A 18 2.65 -20.54 0.94
N ASP A 19 3.30 -20.87 2.06
CA ASP A 19 2.65 -21.28 3.30
C ASP A 19 2.48 -20.13 4.30
N MET A 20 2.65 -18.88 3.84
CA MET A 20 2.52 -17.70 4.70
C MET A 20 1.08 -17.58 5.23
N THR A 21 0.94 -17.37 6.54
CA THR A 21 -0.37 -17.16 7.16
C THR A 21 -0.95 -15.81 6.76
N VAL A 22 -2.12 -15.82 6.11
CA VAL A 22 -2.84 -14.60 5.73
C VAL A 22 -3.67 -14.09 6.92
N LYS A 23 -3.45 -12.82 7.31
CA LYS A 23 -4.30 -12.11 8.26
C LYS A 23 -5.36 -11.30 7.50
N TYR A 24 -6.62 -11.49 7.85
CA TYR A 24 -7.73 -10.76 7.25
C TYR A 24 -8.16 -9.61 8.16
N ASP A 25 -8.17 -8.39 7.63
CA ASP A 25 -8.53 -7.18 8.37
C ASP A 25 -9.71 -6.46 7.71
N SER A 26 -10.76 -6.19 8.47
CA SER A 26 -11.97 -5.52 7.97
C SER A 26 -11.75 -4.03 7.63
N ARG A 27 -10.68 -3.41 8.14
CA ARG A 27 -10.27 -2.05 7.81
C ARG A 27 -9.75 -1.94 6.37
N LEU A 28 -9.32 -3.06 5.76
CA LEU A 28 -8.87 -3.11 4.36
C LEU A 28 -10.01 -3.25 3.33
N ARG A 29 -11.27 -3.23 3.75
CA ARG A 29 -12.41 -3.33 2.82
C ARG A 29 -12.55 -2.08 1.95
N GLU A 30 -13.21 -2.26 0.81
CA GLU A 30 -13.56 -1.17 -0.10
C GLU A 30 -14.48 -0.14 0.56
N ARG A 31 -14.47 1.09 0.02
CA ARG A 31 -15.45 2.12 0.36
C ARG A 31 -16.86 1.56 0.20
N LYS A 32 -17.70 1.75 1.23
CA LYS A 32 -19.13 1.47 1.10
C LYS A 32 -19.80 2.51 0.20
N TYR A 33 -20.57 2.04 -0.78
CA TYR A 33 -21.40 2.86 -1.66
C TYR A 33 -22.89 2.81 -1.28
N GLY A 34 -23.24 2.20 -0.15
CA GLY A 34 -24.59 2.25 0.41
C GLY A 34 -25.66 1.75 -0.57
N VAL A 35 -26.69 2.57 -0.78
CA VAL A 35 -27.85 2.23 -1.64
C VAL A 35 -27.51 2.01 -3.12
N VAL A 36 -26.32 2.39 -3.59
CA VAL A 36 -25.89 2.18 -4.99
C VAL A 36 -24.89 1.04 -5.16
N GLU A 37 -24.65 0.23 -4.12
CA GLU A 37 -23.89 -1.02 -4.26
C GLU A 37 -24.57 -1.96 -5.27
N GLY A 38 -23.79 -2.52 -6.19
CA GLY A 38 -24.31 -3.39 -7.27
C GLY A 38 -25.02 -2.65 -8.41
N LYS A 39 -25.10 -1.32 -8.38
CA LYS A 39 -25.66 -0.50 -9.46
C LYS A 39 -24.58 -0.07 -10.46
N ALA A 40 -25.03 0.44 -11.62
CA ALA A 40 -24.12 1.00 -12.61
C ALA A 40 -23.45 2.29 -12.09
N LEU A 41 -22.21 2.54 -12.48
CA LEU A 41 -21.48 3.77 -12.11
C LEU A 41 -22.21 5.05 -12.55
N SER A 42 -23.00 4.98 -13.64
CA SER A 42 -23.84 6.09 -14.10
C SER A 42 -24.90 6.49 -13.07
N GLU A 43 -25.44 5.56 -12.28
CA GLU A 43 -26.42 5.86 -11.23
C GLU A 43 -25.79 6.66 -10.09
N LEU A 44 -24.58 6.29 -9.66
CA LEU A 44 -23.82 7.06 -8.66
C LEU A 44 -23.53 8.48 -9.17
N ARG A 45 -23.12 8.63 -10.43
CA ARG A 45 -22.86 9.94 -11.04
C ARG A 45 -24.14 10.77 -11.18
N ALA A 46 -25.26 10.16 -11.54
CA ALA A 46 -26.55 10.83 -11.63
C ALA A 46 -27.03 11.31 -10.25
N MET A 47 -26.85 10.49 -9.21
CA MET A 47 -27.19 10.85 -7.83
C MET A 47 -26.32 12.01 -7.31
N ALA A 48 -25.01 11.98 -7.57
CA ALA A 48 -24.11 13.10 -7.25
C ALA A 48 -24.56 14.40 -7.94
N LYS A 49 -24.83 14.33 -9.25
CA LYS A 49 -25.32 15.48 -10.02
C LYS A 49 -26.65 16.02 -9.48
N ALA A 50 -27.58 15.16 -9.09
CA ALA A 50 -28.85 15.57 -8.50
C ALA A 50 -28.66 16.27 -7.15
N ALA A 51 -27.66 15.85 -6.36
CA ALA A 51 -27.25 16.50 -5.12
C ALA A 51 -26.38 17.76 -5.32
N ARG A 52 -26.05 18.12 -6.57
CA ARG A 52 -25.11 19.20 -6.93
C ARG A 52 -23.70 18.99 -6.34
N GLU A 53 -23.30 17.73 -6.21
CA GLU A 53 -21.97 17.30 -5.79
C GLU A 53 -21.28 16.53 -6.92
N GLU A 54 -19.97 16.31 -6.77
CA GLU A 54 -19.16 15.60 -7.76
C GLU A 54 -18.62 14.28 -7.20
N CYS A 55 -18.43 13.29 -8.07
CA CYS A 55 -17.67 12.10 -7.71
C CYS A 55 -16.15 12.42 -7.72
N PRO A 56 -15.36 11.92 -6.76
CA PRO A 56 -15.71 10.93 -5.75
C PRO A 56 -16.18 11.51 -4.40
N VAL A 57 -16.34 12.83 -4.25
CA VAL A 57 -16.68 13.48 -2.97
C VAL A 57 -18.07 13.08 -2.48
N PHE A 58 -19.04 13.04 -3.41
CA PHE A 58 -20.42 12.64 -3.10
C PHE A 58 -20.48 11.31 -2.35
N THR A 59 -21.29 11.28 -1.29
CA THR A 59 -21.52 10.09 -0.47
C THR A 59 -22.99 9.68 -0.54
N PRO A 60 -23.31 8.56 -1.22
CA PRO A 60 -24.68 8.07 -1.28
C PRO A 60 -25.19 7.64 0.12
N PRO A 61 -26.50 7.63 0.36
CA PRO A 61 -27.08 7.15 1.61
C PRO A 61 -26.57 5.76 2.00
N GLY A 62 -26.10 5.60 3.24
CA GLY A 62 -25.49 4.36 3.74
C GLY A 62 -24.07 4.09 3.24
N GLY A 63 -23.48 5.00 2.46
CA GLY A 63 -22.10 4.95 2.02
C GLY A 63 -21.12 5.52 3.05
N GLU A 64 -19.82 5.36 2.78
CA GLU A 64 -18.73 5.98 3.55
C GLU A 64 -18.26 7.26 2.86
N THR A 65 -17.93 8.29 3.63
CA THR A 65 -17.23 9.49 3.13
C THR A 65 -15.78 9.17 2.82
N LEU A 66 -15.10 10.02 2.03
CA LEU A 66 -13.67 9.87 1.76
C LEU A 66 -12.84 9.92 3.05
N ASP A 67 -13.22 10.78 3.99
CA ASP A 67 -12.55 10.90 5.29
C ASP A 67 -12.76 9.65 6.15
N GLN A 68 -13.96 9.05 6.15
CA GLN A 68 -14.20 7.79 6.86
C GLN A 68 -13.34 6.65 6.30
N VAL A 69 -13.18 6.58 4.98
CA VAL A 69 -12.29 5.60 4.35
C VAL A 69 -10.82 5.89 4.71
N LYS A 70 -10.39 7.17 4.64
CA LYS A 70 -9.05 7.60 5.04
C LYS A 70 -8.75 7.22 6.49
N MET A 71 -9.66 7.50 7.43
CA MET A 71 -9.50 7.19 8.85
C MET A 71 -9.29 5.70 9.12
N ARG A 72 -10.00 4.80 8.41
CA ARG A 72 -9.73 3.36 8.51
C ARG A 72 -8.37 2.98 7.94
N GLY A 73 -7.93 3.69 6.90
CA GLY A 73 -6.59 3.56 6.35
C GLY A 73 -5.49 3.94 7.36
N ILE A 74 -5.69 5.06 8.05
CA ILE A 74 -4.80 5.54 9.12
C ILE A 74 -4.75 4.53 10.26
N ASP A 75 -5.90 4.10 10.77
CA ASP A 75 -6.02 3.10 11.84
C ASP A 75 -5.30 1.78 11.48
N PHE A 76 -5.48 1.27 10.25
CA PHE A 76 -4.75 0.09 9.78
C PHE A 76 -3.23 0.33 9.71
N PHE A 77 -2.81 1.48 9.18
CA PHE A 77 -1.40 1.81 9.01
C PHE A 77 -0.68 1.96 10.35
N GLU A 78 -1.27 2.69 11.31
CA GLU A 78 -0.72 2.85 12.66
C GLU A 78 -0.60 1.51 13.38
N PHE A 79 -1.64 0.66 13.28
CA PHE A 79 -1.58 -0.71 13.78
C PHE A 79 -0.41 -1.50 13.17
N LEU A 80 -0.24 -1.43 11.84
CA LEU A 80 0.82 -2.16 11.14
C LEU A 80 2.20 -1.68 11.57
N CYS A 81 2.40 -0.37 11.67
CA CYS A 81 3.64 0.22 12.15
C CYS A 81 3.99 -0.26 13.57
N GLN A 82 3.04 -0.21 14.50
CA GLN A 82 3.24 -0.69 15.86
C GLN A 82 3.53 -2.20 15.91
N LEU A 83 2.89 -2.99 15.05
CA LEU A 83 3.14 -4.44 14.97
C LEU A 83 4.59 -4.72 14.56
N ILE A 84 5.07 -4.08 13.48
CA ILE A 84 6.43 -4.32 12.98
C ILE A 84 7.49 -3.83 13.96
N LEU A 85 7.30 -2.65 14.58
CA LEU A 85 8.23 -2.14 15.60
C LEU A 85 8.34 -3.09 16.80
N LYS A 86 7.20 -3.58 17.32
CA LYS A 86 7.20 -4.55 18.42
C LYS A 86 7.89 -5.87 18.07
N GLU A 87 7.70 -6.37 16.84
CA GLU A 87 8.37 -7.59 16.37
C GLU A 87 9.87 -7.39 16.16
N ALA A 88 10.31 -6.19 15.74
CA ALA A 88 11.73 -5.84 15.60
C ALA A 88 12.42 -5.78 16.97
N ASP A 89 11.83 -5.06 17.94
CA ASP A 89 12.35 -4.94 19.31
C ASP A 89 12.54 -6.32 19.98
N GLN A 90 11.58 -7.23 19.76
CA GLN A 90 11.67 -8.60 20.27
C GLN A 90 12.81 -9.38 19.61
N LYS A 91 13.01 -9.26 18.29
CA LYS A 91 14.07 -9.99 17.58
C LYS A 91 15.47 -9.51 17.95
N GLU A 92 15.65 -8.22 18.22
CA GLU A 92 16.93 -7.68 18.70
C GLU A 92 17.32 -8.22 20.08
N GLN A 93 16.35 -8.53 20.93
CA GLN A 93 16.60 -9.16 22.24
C GLN A 93 17.02 -10.63 22.16
N PHE A 94 16.71 -11.34 21.06
CA PHE A 94 16.93 -12.79 20.92
C PHE A 94 17.97 -13.21 19.86
N SER A 95 18.48 -12.28 19.04
CA SER A 95 19.40 -12.62 17.93
C SER A 95 20.52 -11.59 17.74
N GLN A 96 21.76 -11.97 18.06
CA GLN A 96 22.96 -11.38 17.47
C GLN A 96 23.29 -12.14 16.17
N GLY A 97 23.01 -11.51 15.02
CA GLY A 97 23.65 -11.87 13.74
C GLY A 97 22.80 -12.66 12.74
N SER A 98 22.19 -11.96 11.78
CA SER A 98 21.94 -12.43 10.39
C SER A 98 21.52 -11.24 9.50
N PRO A 99 21.84 -11.21 8.19
CA PRO A 99 21.98 -9.96 7.45
C PRO A 99 20.63 -9.42 6.97
N SER A 100 20.31 -8.17 7.35
CA SER A 100 19.10 -7.44 6.92
C SER A 100 19.04 -7.15 5.40
N ASN A 101 20.05 -7.56 4.64
CA ASN A 101 20.21 -7.23 3.22
C ASN A 101 19.35 -8.09 2.26
N CYS A 102 18.75 -9.21 2.71
CA CYS A 102 18.07 -10.16 1.81
C CYS A 102 16.69 -9.68 1.29
N LEU A 103 15.92 -8.95 2.10
CA LEU A 103 14.60 -8.46 1.69
C LEU A 103 14.71 -7.35 0.65
N GLU A 104 15.65 -6.43 0.87
CA GLU A 104 15.85 -5.28 0.00
C GLU A 104 16.38 -5.69 -1.38
N THR A 105 17.32 -6.63 -1.43
CA THR A 105 17.82 -7.18 -2.70
C THR A 105 16.70 -7.84 -3.50
N SER A 106 15.87 -8.66 -2.85
CA SER A 106 14.74 -9.34 -3.50
C SER A 106 13.72 -8.36 -4.08
N LEU A 107 13.47 -7.23 -3.40
CA LEU A 107 12.58 -6.18 -3.90
C LEU A 107 13.22 -5.41 -5.07
N ALA A 108 14.51 -5.10 -4.98
CA ALA A 108 15.25 -4.37 -6.01
C ALA A 108 15.41 -5.15 -7.33
N GLU A 109 15.21 -6.47 -7.34
CA GLU A 109 15.17 -7.28 -8.57
C GLU A 109 14.00 -6.91 -9.49
N ILE A 110 12.89 -6.42 -8.93
CA ILE A 110 11.64 -6.20 -9.67
C ILE A 110 11.21 -4.72 -9.61
N PHE A 111 11.50 -4.03 -8.52
CA PHE A 111 11.09 -2.64 -8.32
C PHE A 111 12.25 -1.67 -8.53
N PRO A 112 11.98 -0.41 -8.93
CA PRO A 112 13.00 0.61 -9.14
C PRO A 112 13.50 1.19 -7.80
N LEU A 113 13.98 0.34 -6.90
CA LEU A 113 14.71 0.73 -5.71
C LEU A 113 16.05 1.31 -6.18
N GLY A 114 16.15 2.64 -6.24
CA GLY A 114 17.35 3.31 -6.74
C GLY A 114 18.63 2.82 -6.06
N LYS A 115 19.78 2.91 -6.75
CA LYS A 115 21.11 2.48 -6.25
C LYS A 115 21.52 3.11 -4.92
N ASN A 116 20.83 4.15 -4.43
CA ASN A 116 21.12 4.80 -3.16
C ASN A 116 21.01 3.89 -1.93
N HIS A 117 20.29 2.76 -2.05
CA HIS A 117 20.22 1.75 -1.00
C HIS A 117 21.25 0.62 -1.16
N SER A 118 21.66 0.28 -2.39
CA SER A 118 22.55 -0.86 -2.65
C SER A 118 24.03 -0.47 -2.89
N SER A 119 24.33 0.76 -3.30
CA SER A 119 25.69 1.18 -3.70
C SER A 119 26.43 2.06 -2.69
N LYS A 120 25.93 2.18 -1.46
CA LYS A 120 26.69 2.71 -0.32
C LYS A 120 26.99 1.66 0.75
N VAL A 121 26.92 0.38 0.40
CA VAL A 121 27.46 -0.70 1.23
C VAL A 121 28.98 -0.75 1.07
N ASN A 122 29.67 0.33 1.42
CA ASN A 122 30.82 0.15 2.29
C ASN A 122 30.21 -0.28 3.62
N SER A 123 30.70 -1.37 4.17
CA SER A 123 30.23 -2.07 5.38
C SER A 123 30.31 -1.26 6.69
N ASP A 124 30.20 0.07 6.61
CA ASP A 124 30.48 1.03 7.67
C ASP A 124 29.44 2.17 7.79
N SER A 125 28.42 2.24 6.91
CA SER A 125 27.28 3.14 7.14
C SER A 125 26.15 2.38 7.84
N GLY A 126 25.98 2.61 9.14
CA GLY A 126 24.96 2.00 10.02
C GLY A 126 23.51 2.35 9.68
N ILE A 127 23.10 2.24 8.42
CA ILE A 127 21.70 2.30 8.00
C ILE A 127 21.09 0.91 8.26
N PRO A 128 20.05 0.80 9.11
CA PRO A 128 19.35 -0.46 9.34
C PRO A 128 18.72 -0.97 8.04
N GLY A 129 18.90 -2.24 7.71
CA GLY A 129 18.14 -2.84 6.61
C GLY A 129 16.66 -3.05 6.98
N LEU A 130 15.88 -3.56 6.03
CA LEU A 130 14.44 -3.70 6.20
C LEU A 130 14.09 -4.70 7.32
N ALA A 131 13.37 -4.23 8.35
CA ALA A 131 12.86 -5.08 9.43
C ALA A 131 11.78 -6.07 8.93
N ALA A 132 10.99 -5.67 7.93
CA ALA A 132 9.93 -6.48 7.34
C ALA A 132 9.62 -6.05 5.89
N SER A 133 9.00 -6.95 5.13
CA SER A 133 8.39 -6.68 3.82
C SER A 133 6.93 -7.14 3.87
N VAL A 134 5.99 -6.20 3.83
CA VAL A 134 4.56 -6.47 4.05
C VAL A 134 3.80 -6.41 2.73
N LEU A 135 3.06 -7.47 2.43
CA LEU A 135 2.14 -7.52 1.29
C LEU A 135 0.70 -7.22 1.75
N VAL A 136 0.11 -6.17 1.21
CA VAL A 136 -1.30 -5.79 1.45
C VAL A 136 -2.09 -5.90 0.15
N VAL A 137 -3.21 -6.64 0.18
CA VAL A 137 -4.14 -6.76 -0.95
C VAL A 137 -5.46 -6.12 -0.57
N SER A 138 -5.84 -5.06 -1.29
CA SER A 138 -7.00 -4.22 -0.95
C SER A 138 -7.78 -3.79 -2.20
N HIS A 139 -8.38 -2.61 -2.17
CA HIS A 139 -9.35 -2.12 -3.13
C HIS A 139 -9.07 -0.67 -3.53
N GLY A 140 -9.58 -0.27 -4.69
CA GLY A 140 -9.11 0.94 -5.34
C GLY A 140 -9.48 2.23 -4.63
N ALA A 141 -10.73 2.38 -4.16
CA ALA A 141 -11.10 3.61 -3.45
C ALA A 141 -10.41 3.70 -2.08
N TYR A 142 -10.30 2.57 -1.38
CA TYR A 142 -9.51 2.48 -0.15
C TYR A 142 -8.03 2.88 -0.36
N MET A 143 -7.37 2.27 -1.34
CA MET A 143 -5.95 2.51 -1.61
C MET A 143 -5.70 3.98 -1.97
N ARG A 144 -6.56 4.60 -2.79
CA ARG A 144 -6.45 6.04 -3.09
C ARG A 144 -6.53 6.90 -1.83
N SER A 145 -7.47 6.63 -0.92
CA SER A 145 -7.57 7.37 0.35
C SER A 145 -6.34 7.17 1.25
N LEU A 146 -5.77 5.97 1.27
CA LEU A 146 -4.54 5.69 2.03
C LEU A 146 -3.31 6.39 1.43
N PHE A 147 -3.18 6.38 0.10
CA PHE A 147 -2.09 7.06 -0.59
C PHE A 147 -2.19 8.58 -0.47
N ASP A 148 -3.42 9.12 -0.49
CA ASP A 148 -3.66 10.53 -0.18
C ASP A 148 -3.18 10.87 1.23
N TYR A 149 -3.43 10.02 2.24
CA TYR A 149 -2.86 10.20 3.58
C TYR A 149 -1.32 10.19 3.58
N PHE A 150 -0.70 9.24 2.88
CA PHE A 150 0.77 9.21 2.77
C PHE A 150 1.33 10.50 2.16
N LEU A 151 0.73 11.01 1.09
CA LEU A 151 1.21 12.20 0.41
C LEU A 151 0.91 13.49 1.18
N THR A 152 -0.35 13.67 1.57
CA THR A 152 -0.84 14.94 2.10
C THR A 152 -0.54 15.08 3.58
N ASP A 153 -0.71 14.02 4.35
CA ASP A 153 -0.54 14.05 5.80
C ASP A 153 0.89 13.64 6.18
N LEU A 154 1.43 12.53 5.66
CA LEU A 154 2.78 12.05 5.97
C LEU A 154 3.90 12.69 5.14
N LYS A 155 3.55 13.58 4.19
CA LYS A 155 4.52 14.29 3.32
C LYS A 155 5.45 13.32 2.57
N CYS A 156 4.87 12.23 2.08
CA CYS A 156 5.60 11.19 1.36
C CYS A 156 6.44 11.76 0.19
N SER A 157 7.68 11.31 0.09
CA SER A 157 8.54 11.64 -1.04
C SER A 157 8.13 10.83 -2.28
N LEU A 158 8.07 11.50 -3.43
CA LEU A 158 7.70 10.88 -4.71
C LEU A 158 8.93 10.76 -5.63
N PRO A 159 9.03 9.69 -6.43
CA PRO A 159 9.99 9.60 -7.52
C PRO A 159 9.80 10.75 -8.52
N ALA A 160 10.88 11.23 -9.13
CA ALA A 160 10.82 12.34 -10.08
C ALA A 160 9.89 12.09 -11.28
N ALA A 161 9.69 10.83 -11.65
CA ALA A 161 8.81 10.42 -12.73
C ALA A 161 7.31 10.34 -12.33
N LEU A 162 6.98 10.40 -11.04
CA LEU A 162 5.60 10.30 -10.55
C LEU A 162 5.04 11.67 -10.18
N SER A 163 3.92 12.02 -10.82
CA SER A 163 3.13 13.20 -10.50
C SER A 163 2.13 12.93 -9.37
N ARG A 164 1.72 13.99 -8.66
CA ARG A 164 0.62 13.91 -7.68
C ARG A 164 -0.70 13.46 -8.31
N SER A 165 -0.92 13.78 -9.59
CA SER A 165 -2.13 13.39 -10.33
C SER A 165 -2.20 11.86 -10.51
N GLU A 166 -1.08 11.21 -10.81
CA GLU A 166 -1.00 9.76 -10.95
C GLU A 166 -1.26 9.04 -9.62
N LEU A 167 -0.91 9.64 -8.49
CA LEU A 167 -1.23 9.08 -7.18
C LEU A 167 -2.74 9.05 -6.91
N MET A 168 -3.46 10.06 -7.41
CA MET A 168 -4.91 10.18 -7.30
C MET A 168 -5.66 9.45 -8.42
N SER A 169 -4.94 8.86 -9.38
CA SER A 169 -5.51 8.14 -10.51
C SER A 169 -6.16 6.82 -10.10
N VAL A 170 -6.94 6.24 -11.02
CA VAL A 170 -7.58 4.95 -10.81
C VAL A 170 -6.51 3.87 -10.67
N THR A 171 -6.53 3.17 -9.54
CA THR A 171 -5.71 1.98 -9.30
C THR A 171 -6.18 0.85 -10.22
N PRO A 172 -5.34 0.33 -11.13
CA PRO A 172 -5.72 -0.78 -11.99
C PRO A 172 -5.87 -2.07 -11.16
N ASN A 173 -6.63 -3.03 -11.70
CA ASN A 173 -6.72 -4.35 -11.07
C ASN A 173 -5.33 -4.98 -11.02
N THR A 174 -4.92 -5.44 -9.84
CA THR A 174 -3.57 -5.98 -9.57
C THR A 174 -2.42 -4.99 -9.77
N GLY A 175 -2.71 -3.68 -9.86
CA GLY A 175 -1.67 -2.66 -9.83
C GLY A 175 -0.90 -2.70 -8.51
N ILE A 176 0.43 -2.61 -8.59
CA ILE A 176 1.32 -2.72 -7.43
C ILE A 176 1.89 -1.34 -7.10
N SER A 177 1.78 -0.95 -5.83
CA SER A 177 2.44 0.24 -5.30
C SER A 177 3.37 -0.17 -4.17
N LEU A 178 4.58 0.37 -4.16
CA LEU A 178 5.61 0.07 -3.17
C LEU A 178 6.01 1.33 -2.42
N PHE A 179 6.06 1.23 -1.10
CA PHE A 179 6.50 2.28 -0.19
C PHE A 179 7.54 1.73 0.78
N ILE A 180 8.54 2.55 1.12
CA ILE A 180 9.45 2.32 2.23
C ILE A 180 9.02 3.22 3.39
N ILE A 181 8.92 2.63 4.58
CA ILE A 181 8.49 3.31 5.81
C ILE A 181 9.68 3.32 6.76
N ASN A 182 10.13 4.51 7.15
CA ASN A 182 11.28 4.71 8.03
C ASN A 182 10.82 5.35 9.33
N PHE A 183 11.34 4.84 10.45
CA PHE A 183 11.19 5.42 11.77
C PHE A 183 12.55 5.95 12.22
N GLU A 184 12.59 7.18 12.74
CA GLU A 184 13.77 7.70 13.41
C GLU A 184 13.86 7.11 14.82
N GLU A 185 15.08 6.92 15.31
CA GLU A 185 15.34 6.38 16.65
C GLU A 185 15.00 7.44 17.72
N GLY A 186 13.97 7.19 18.52
CA GLY A 186 13.44 8.15 19.51
C GLY A 186 11.91 8.19 19.54
N ARG A 187 11.33 8.71 20.62
CA ARG A 187 9.88 8.66 20.97
C ARG A 187 8.93 9.03 19.83
N GLU A 188 7.79 8.32 19.72
CA GLU A 188 6.59 8.61 18.89
C GLU A 188 6.85 9.48 17.65
N VAL A 189 7.85 9.12 16.85
CA VAL A 189 8.14 9.86 15.62
C VAL A 189 7.18 9.37 14.54
N LYS A 190 6.49 10.34 13.94
CA LYS A 190 5.70 10.14 12.73
C LYS A 190 6.58 9.52 11.65
N PRO A 191 6.18 8.40 11.01
CA PRO A 191 7.05 7.74 10.04
C PRO A 191 7.31 8.63 8.83
N MET A 192 8.54 8.55 8.33
CA MET A 192 8.86 9.02 6.99
C MET A 192 8.42 7.97 5.98
N VAL A 193 7.73 8.40 4.93
CA VAL A 193 7.22 7.52 3.87
C VAL A 193 7.86 7.89 2.54
N GLN A 194 8.46 6.92 1.88
CA GLN A 194 9.00 7.08 0.54
C GLN A 194 8.24 6.21 -0.44
N CYS A 195 7.64 6.82 -1.46
CA CYS A 195 7.03 6.10 -2.57
C CYS A 195 8.13 5.65 -3.53
N ILE A 196 8.12 4.37 -3.91
CA ILE A 196 9.05 3.81 -4.89
C ILE A 196 8.38 3.71 -6.26
N CYS A 197 7.16 3.15 -6.29
CA CYS A 197 6.36 3.06 -7.50
C CYS A 197 4.88 3.05 -7.16
N MET A 198 4.06 3.38 -8.15
CA MET A 198 2.61 3.44 -8.04
C MET A 198 1.94 2.76 -9.21
N ASN A 199 0.92 1.95 -8.93
CA ASN A 199 0.07 1.33 -9.95
C ASN A 199 0.87 0.55 -11.02
N LEU A 200 2.01 -0.03 -10.63
CA LEU A 200 2.86 -0.81 -11.52
C LEU A 200 2.10 -2.02 -12.06
N GLN A 201 2.19 -2.22 -13.38
CA GLN A 201 1.40 -3.20 -14.11
C GLN A 201 2.24 -3.93 -15.18
N ASP A 202 3.55 -3.95 -15.00
CA ASP A 202 4.49 -4.59 -15.94
C ASP A 202 4.17 -6.08 -16.13
N HIS A 203 3.65 -6.74 -15.09
CA HIS A 203 3.20 -8.13 -15.13
C HIS A 203 1.95 -8.37 -16.00
N LEU A 204 1.27 -7.30 -16.45
CA LEU A 204 0.09 -7.38 -17.32
C LEU A 204 0.40 -7.11 -18.80
N ASN A 205 1.60 -6.63 -19.14
CA ASN A 205 1.93 -6.18 -20.49
C ASN A 205 1.91 -7.30 -21.55
N GLY A 206 1.87 -8.57 -21.15
CA GLY A 206 1.72 -9.74 -22.04
C GLY A 206 0.29 -10.29 -22.20
N LEU A 207 -0.72 -9.66 -21.59
CA LEU A 207 -2.11 -10.15 -21.58
C LEU A 207 -3.02 -9.47 -22.62
N THR A 208 -2.48 -8.56 -23.44
CA THR A 208 -3.26 -7.77 -24.42
C THR A 208 -3.54 -8.49 -25.74
N GLU A 209 -3.10 -9.73 -25.95
CA GLU A 209 -3.31 -10.47 -27.21
C GLU A 209 -4.58 -11.36 -27.26
N THR A 210 -5.51 -11.24 -26.31
CA THR A 210 -6.80 -11.97 -26.42
C THR A 210 -8.00 -11.06 -26.15
N ARG A 211 -8.46 -10.42 -27.22
CA ARG A 211 -9.86 -9.99 -27.39
C ARG A 211 -10.31 -10.22 -28.82
#